data_AF-A0A759RNK2-F1
#
_entry.id   AF-A0A759RNK2-F1
#
_cell.length_a   1.000
_cell.length_b   1.000
_cell.length_c   1.000
_cell.angle_alpha   90.00
_cell.angle_beta   90.00
_cell.angle_gamma   90.00
#
_symmetry.space_group_name_H-M   'P 1'
#
loop_
_entity.id
_entity.type
_entity.pdbx_description
1 polymer ?
#
loop_
_entity_poly.entity_id
_entity_poly.type
_entity_poly.pdbx_seq_one_letter_code
_entity_poly.pdbx_strand_id
1 'polypeptide(L)'
;MNDEIRSKIMKRFTQADLGRIFNVSQPAARKWLNNTLPPLRVVPLCKEMGWEVIPHELRPDIYPNPTDGLPPEIQATVNRRREVD
;
A
#
# COMPACT_ATOMS: atom_id res chain seq x y z
N MET A 1 9.97 3.35 0.98
CA MET A 1 8.59 3.88 0.88
C MET A 1 8.64 5.36 1.23
N ASN A 2 7.90 6.21 0.51
CA ASN A 2 7.82 7.65 0.79
C ASN A 2 7.25 7.90 2.21
N ASP A 3 7.79 8.89 2.92
CA ASP A 3 7.37 9.30 4.26
C ASP A 3 5.87 9.68 4.33
N GLU A 4 5.31 10.28 3.28
CA GLU A 4 3.88 10.61 3.23
C GLU A 4 3.02 9.34 3.24
N ILE A 5 3.35 8.35 2.41
CA ILE A 5 2.65 7.06 2.34
C ILE A 5 2.77 6.33 3.67
N ARG A 6 3.98 6.31 4.23
CA ARG A 6 4.25 5.73 5.54
C ARG A 6 3.37 6.39 6.61
N SER A 7 3.27 7.72 6.61
CA SER A 7 2.42 8.48 7.54
C SER A 7 0.94 8.11 7.39
N LYS A 8 0.43 7.99 6.16
CA LYS A 8 -0.95 7.53 5.89
C LYS A 8 -1.21 6.14 6.50
N ILE A 9 -0.32 5.18 6.29
CA ILE A 9 -0.46 3.83 6.85
C ILE A 9 -0.42 3.87 8.39
N MET A 10 0.53 4.60 8.97
CA MET A 10 0.71 4.67 10.44
C MET A 10 -0.40 5.45 11.16
N LYS A 11 -1.17 6.29 10.47
CA LYS A 11 -2.38 6.90 11.01
C LYS A 11 -3.52 5.89 11.20
N ARG A 12 -3.56 4.82 10.41
CA ARG A 12 -4.63 3.82 10.41
C ARG A 12 -4.26 2.56 11.21
N PHE A 13 -2.98 2.16 11.15
CA PHE A 13 -2.50 0.92 11.75
C PHE A 13 -1.19 1.13 12.49
N THR A 14 -1.08 0.56 13.69
CA THR A 14 0.22 0.44 14.35
C THR A 14 1.04 -0.70 13.74
N GLN A 15 2.33 -0.77 14.04
CA GLN A 15 3.18 -1.90 13.63
C GLN A 15 2.69 -3.24 14.20
N ALA A 16 2.08 -3.23 15.39
CA ALA A 16 1.51 -4.41 16.00
C ALA A 16 0.25 -4.86 15.25
N ASP A 17 -0.59 -3.91 14.80
CA ASP A 17 -1.78 -4.22 14.00
C ASP A 17 -1.40 -4.85 12.68
N LEU A 18 -0.42 -4.28 11.96
CA LEU A 18 0.11 -4.86 10.74
C LEU A 18 0.70 -6.26 10.97
N GLY A 19 1.34 -6.49 12.12
CA GLY A 19 1.80 -7.83 12.51
C GLY A 19 0.65 -8.82 12.60
N ARG A 20 -0.44 -8.45 13.28
CA ARG A 20 -1.65 -9.29 13.41
C ARG A 20 -2.34 -9.53 12.07
N ILE A 21 -2.57 -8.47 11.30
CA ILE A 21 -3.23 -8.52 9.97
C ILE A 21 -2.50 -9.47 9.03
N PHE A 22 -1.16 -9.39 8.98
CA PHE A 22 -0.35 -10.20 8.06
C PHE A 22 0.18 -11.49 8.68
N ASN A 23 -0.29 -11.85 9.88
CA ASN A 23 0.17 -13.01 10.64
C ASN A 23 1.70 -13.14 10.69
N VAL A 24 2.36 -12.05 11.07
CA VAL A 24 3.81 -11.96 11.27
C VAL A 24 4.16 -11.27 12.59
N SER A 25 5.42 -11.37 13.00
CA SER A 25 5.90 -10.62 14.15
C SER A 25 5.90 -9.10 13.89
N GLN A 26 5.64 -8.31 14.94
CA GLN A 26 5.73 -6.84 14.88
C GLN A 26 7.10 -6.36 14.37
N PRO A 27 8.26 -6.93 14.76
CA PRO A 27 9.55 -6.57 14.18
C PRO A 27 9.64 -6.83 12.67
N ALA A 28 9.01 -7.89 12.15
CA ALA A 28 8.97 -8.15 10.71
C ALA A 28 8.15 -7.07 9.98
N ALA A 29 6.98 -6.71 10.50
CA ALA A 29 6.17 -5.61 9.96
C ALA A 29 6.96 -4.29 9.97
N ARG A 30 7.63 -3.96 11.08
CA ARG A 30 8.52 -2.79 11.20
C ARG A 30 9.62 -2.80 10.15
N LYS A 31 10.25 -3.96 9.90
CA LYS A 31 11.32 -4.08 8.91
C LYS A 31 10.84 -3.70 7.52
N TRP A 32 9.63 -4.11 7.12
CA TRP A 32 9.10 -3.77 5.79
C TRP A 32 8.74 -2.30 5.66
N LEU A 33 8.17 -1.68 6.71
CA LEU A 33 7.87 -0.25 6.73
C LEU A 33 9.12 0.64 6.60
N ASN A 34 10.25 0.16 7.14
CA ASN A 34 11.54 0.85 7.04
C ASN A 34 12.31 0.52 5.75
N ASN A 35 11.92 -0.52 5.01
CA ASN A 35 12.62 -0.98 3.82
C ASN A 35 11.60 -1.14 2.68
N THR A 36 11.59 -2.32 2.06
CA THR A 36 10.77 -2.68 0.92
C THR A 36 9.66 -3.62 1.38
N LEU A 37 8.42 -3.31 1.01
CA LEU A 37 7.29 -4.20 1.25
C LEU A 37 7.40 -5.44 0.35
N PRO A 38 7.30 -6.67 0.88
CA PRO A 38 7.32 -7.89 0.07
C PRO A 38 6.20 -7.87 -0.99
N PRO A 39 6.45 -8.34 -2.24
CA PRO A 39 5.45 -8.29 -3.32
C PRO A 39 4.08 -8.87 -2.91
N LEU A 40 4.09 -10.02 -2.24
CA LEU A 40 2.87 -10.70 -1.76
C LEU A 40 2.05 -9.90 -0.73
N ARG A 41 2.59 -8.82 -0.17
CA ARG A 41 1.92 -7.99 0.85
C ARG A 41 1.45 -6.65 0.34
N VAL A 42 1.82 -6.27 -0.89
CA VAL A 42 1.46 -4.97 -1.47
C VAL A 42 -0.05 -4.86 -1.64
N VAL A 43 -0.65 -5.72 -2.46
CA VAL A 43 -2.10 -5.69 -2.73
C VAL A 43 -2.93 -5.90 -1.45
N PRO A 44 -2.61 -6.86 -0.55
CA PRO A 44 -3.29 -6.97 0.73
C PRO A 44 -3.25 -5.70 1.58
N LEU A 45 -2.12 -5.02 1.69
CA LEU A 45 -2.05 -3.75 2.43
C LEU A 45 -2.90 -2.65 1.78
N CYS A 46 -2.89 -2.54 0.46
CA CYS A 46 -3.75 -1.58 -0.24
C CYS A 46 -5.24 -1.84 0.03
N LYS A 47 -5.64 -3.11 0.09
CA LYS A 47 -7.03 -3.50 0.45
C LYS A 47 -7.39 -3.07 1.88
N GLU A 48 -6.53 -3.33 2.85
CA GLU A 48 -6.74 -2.89 4.25
C GLU A 48 -6.80 -1.36 4.40
N MET A 49 -6.06 -0.64 3.56
CA MET A 49 -6.10 0.82 3.45
C MET A 49 -7.30 1.34 2.65
N GLY A 50 -8.20 0.48 2.16
CA GLY A 50 -9.33 0.89 1.33
C GLY A 50 -8.92 1.54 0.01
N TRP A 51 -7.76 1.19 -0.53
CA TRP A 51 -7.17 1.75 -1.76
C TRP A 51 -6.85 3.25 -1.70
N GLU A 52 -6.76 3.85 -0.50
CA GLU A 52 -6.20 5.19 -0.30
C GLU A 52 -4.70 5.26 -0.61
N VAL A 53 -4.03 4.11 -0.53
CA VAL A 53 -2.68 3.86 -1.02
C VAL A 53 -2.76 2.76 -2.06
N ILE A 54 -2.10 2.93 -3.21
CA ILE A 54 -2.15 2.00 -4.34
C ILE A 54 -0.82 1.26 -4.57
N PRO A 55 -0.82 0.11 -5.26
CA PRO A 55 0.40 -0.69 -5.46
C PRO A 55 1.56 0.08 -6.10
N HIS A 56 1.27 0.94 -7.08
CA HIS A 56 2.25 1.81 -7.74
C HIS A 56 2.99 2.74 -6.78
N GLU A 57 2.30 3.28 -5.77
CA GLU A 57 2.92 4.16 -4.77
C GLU A 57 3.86 3.40 -3.82
N LEU A 58 3.56 2.13 -3.54
CA LEU A 58 4.35 1.30 -2.63
C LEU A 58 5.56 0.64 -3.29
N ARG A 59 5.39 0.15 -4.52
CA ARG A 59 6.36 -0.68 -5.26
C ARG A 59 6.27 -0.40 -6.77
N PRO A 60 6.63 0.81 -7.24
CA PRO A 60 6.55 1.15 -8.66
C PRO A 60 7.47 0.29 -9.53
N ASP A 61 8.47 -0.35 -8.94
CA ASP A 61 9.39 -1.29 -9.61
C ASP A 61 8.70 -2.56 -10.13
N ILE A 62 7.61 -3.00 -9.49
CA ILE A 62 6.80 -4.16 -9.92
C ILE A 62 5.35 -3.81 -10.28
N TYR A 63 4.94 -2.55 -10.04
CA TYR A 63 3.66 -1.97 -10.44
C TYR A 63 3.93 -0.66 -11.19
N PRO A 64 4.50 -0.72 -12.42
CA PRO A 64 4.94 0.47 -13.15
C PRO A 64 3.79 1.41 -13.52
N ASN A 65 2.57 0.89 -13.66
CA ASN A 65 1.40 1.70 -13.97
C ASN A 65 0.54 1.96 -12.72
N PRO A 66 -0.03 3.15 -12.59
CA PRO A 66 -0.89 3.56 -11.46
C PRO A 66 -2.15 2.73 -11.27
N THR A 67 -2.60 1.99 -12.28
CA THR A 67 -3.76 1.09 -12.20
C THR A 67 -3.39 -0.37 -11.93
N ASP A 68 -2.10 -0.70 -11.89
CA ASP A 68 -1.66 -2.09 -11.71
C ASP A 68 -2.06 -2.61 -10.32
N GLY A 69 -2.61 -3.83 -10.29
CA GLY A 69 -3.03 -4.49 -9.05
C GLY A 69 -4.28 -3.90 -8.39
N LEU A 70 -4.96 -2.94 -9.03
CA LEU A 70 -6.24 -2.39 -8.57
C LEU A 70 -7.43 -3.17 -9.18
N PRO A 71 -8.55 -3.30 -8.47
CA PRO A 71 -9.78 -3.86 -9.03
C PRO A 71 -10.44 -2.86 -10.01
N PRO A 72 -11.26 -3.32 -10.98
CA PRO A 72 -11.78 -2.50 -12.06
C PRO A 72 -12.49 -1.20 -11.61
N GLU A 73 -13.28 -1.27 -10.55
CA GLU A 73 -14.03 -0.14 -9.98
C GLU A 73 -13.12 0.96 -9.41
N ILE A 74 -11.93 0.59 -8.93
CA ILE A 74 -10.93 1.52 -8.41
C ILE A 74 -10.09 2.09 -9.56
N GLN A 75 -9.76 1.30 -10.58
CA GLN A 75 -9.03 1.79 -11.76
C GLN A 75 -9.76 2.96 -12.42
N ALA A 76 -11.08 2.87 -12.59
CA ALA A 76 -11.89 3.97 -13.12
C ALA A 76 -11.80 5.25 -12.28
N THR A 77 -11.69 5.12 -10.95
CA THR A 77 -11.56 6.25 -10.04
C THR A 77 -10.17 6.88 -10.10
N VAL A 78 -9.11 6.07 -10.20
CA VAL A 78 -7.72 6.55 -10.33
C VAL A 78 -7.52 7.31 -11.64
N ASN A 79 -8.05 6.78 -12.76
CA ASN A 79 -7.97 7.46 -14.05
C ASN A 79 -8.67 8.82 -14.00
N ARG A 80 -9.89 8.88 -13.43
CA ARG A 80 -10.61 10.15 -13.28
C ARG A 80 -9.86 11.19 -12.46
N ARG A 81 -9.23 10.79 -11.34
CA ARG A 81 -8.44 11.73 -10.50
C ARG A 81 -7.30 12.38 -11.28
N ARG A 82 -6.73 11.66 -12.24
CA ARG A 82 -5.56 12.09 -13.01
C ARG A 82 -5.91 12.95 -14.22
N GLU A 83 -7.18 12.98 -14.63
CA GLU A 83 -7.65 13.86 -15.70
C GLU A 83 -7.94 15.29 -15.21
N VAL A 84 -7.90 15.52 -13.89
CA VAL A 84 -8.24 16.81 -13.25
C VAL A 84 -7.02 17.59 -12.76
N ASP A 85 -5.81 17.03 -12.89
CA ASP A 85 -4.52 17.63 -12.55
C ASP A 85 -3.74 18.03 -13.81
#